data_AF-A0A1Y5S946-F1
#
_entry.id   AF-A0A1Y5S946-F1
#
_cell.length_a   1.000
_cell.length_b   1.000
_cell.length_c   1.000
_cell.angle_alpha   90.00
_cell.angle_beta   90.00
_cell.angle_gamma   90.00
#
_symmetry.space_group_name_H-M   'P 1'
#
loop_
_entity.id
_entity.type
_entity.pdbx_description
1 polymer ?
#
loop_
_entity_poly.entity_id
_entity_poly.type
_entity_poly.pdbx_seq_one_letter_code
_entity_poly.pdbx_strand_id
1 'polypeptide(L)'
;MADEDNSFGVLHAEPVIYCGRCRETFGEVRSRGLLGDFVRCPNQKPEEKTHVCRVIKPNSGEFWAILESWFYRYESEYSPLRRNWFGFRFNGRVGLYNMLRTLAILLCAALVHYAYASSFPNWVRVVPALVAFAILIDILVSNSSVVFISRFSASAFRSTFEMIFGYLQFILCFGVFYFCYKDGFVVNLEFGKEFSLSYFEAVYFSIVTATTLGYGDISPRNGHWLVQSMVMGQLMLSLYYGAIILGGVASWINEPKHLKPFRKLHPVEDILRRKDGEEG
;
A
#
# COMPACT_ATOMS: atom_id res chain seq x y z
N MET A 1 36.57 32.62 -31.02
CA MET A 1 35.44 31.79 -31.49
C MET A 1 35.32 30.66 -30.48
N ALA A 2 34.91 30.86 -29.22
CA ALA A 2 33.80 31.65 -28.67
C ALA A 2 32.49 31.31 -29.39
N ASP A 3 31.76 30.35 -28.81
CA ASP A 3 30.30 30.19 -28.79
C ASP A 3 30.00 29.13 -27.71
N GLU A 4 29.81 29.56 -26.46
CA GLU A 4 28.53 29.94 -25.84
C GLU A 4 27.99 28.79 -24.99
N ASP A 5 28.64 28.73 -23.83
CA ASP A 5 28.29 28.02 -22.61
C ASP A 5 26.97 28.60 -22.05
N ASN A 6 25.83 28.19 -22.62
CA ASN A 6 24.52 28.57 -22.09
C ASN A 6 24.14 27.64 -20.92
N SER A 7 24.92 27.80 -19.86
CA SER A 7 24.72 27.23 -18.53
C SER A 7 23.50 27.90 -17.89
N PHE A 8 22.31 27.34 -18.17
CA PHE A 8 21.18 27.52 -17.26
C PHE A 8 21.58 26.94 -15.89
N GLY A 9 21.95 27.83 -14.98
CA GLY A 9 22.39 27.55 -13.62
C GLY A 9 21.29 26.90 -12.77
N VAL A 10 21.04 25.61 -12.99
CA VAL A 10 20.57 24.73 -11.93
C VAL A 10 21.84 24.20 -11.26
N LEU A 11 22.15 24.74 -10.08
CA LEU A 11 23.09 24.11 -9.15
C LEU A 11 22.59 22.69 -8.88
N HIS A 12 23.04 21.73 -9.69
CA HIS A 12 22.68 20.32 -9.53
C HIS A 12 23.48 19.78 -8.36
N ALA A 13 22.93 19.94 -7.15
CA ALA A 13 23.51 19.47 -5.91
C ALA A 13 23.91 17.99 -6.03
N GLU A 14 25.10 17.65 -5.53
CA GLU A 14 25.60 16.28 -5.56
C GLU A 14 24.65 15.35 -4.77
N PRO A 15 24.44 14.09 -5.22
CA PRO A 15 23.66 13.13 -4.46
C PRO A 15 24.23 12.94 -3.06
N VAL A 16 23.39 12.76 -2.05
CA VAL A 16 23.81 12.54 -0.66
C VAL A 16 23.28 11.23 -0.12
N ILE A 17 24.00 10.62 0.80
CA ILE A 17 23.49 9.48 1.57
C ILE A 17 22.62 10.02 2.69
N TYR A 18 21.35 9.63 2.74
CA TYR A 18 20.40 10.09 3.75
C TYR A 18 19.63 8.93 4.36
N CYS A 19 19.50 8.94 5.69
CA CYS A 19 18.67 8.00 6.43
C CYS A 19 17.33 8.64 6.81
N GLY A 20 16.22 8.10 6.29
CA GLY A 20 14.88 8.60 6.61
C GLY A 20 14.48 8.43 8.07
N ARG A 21 15.10 7.47 8.79
CA ARG A 21 14.83 7.21 10.21
C ARG A 21 15.62 8.13 11.13
N CYS A 22 16.92 8.31 10.89
CA CYS A 22 17.77 9.21 11.68
C CYS A 22 17.56 10.69 11.34
N ARG A 23 17.09 10.97 10.11
CA ARG A 23 17.04 12.32 9.52
C ARG A 23 18.42 12.98 9.44
N GLU A 24 19.42 12.18 9.12
CA GLU A 24 20.82 12.61 9.00
C GLU A 24 21.39 12.28 7.61
N THR A 25 22.27 13.16 7.15
CA THR A 25 23.06 13.01 5.92
C THR A 25 24.47 12.53 6.25
N PHE A 26 24.94 11.48 5.56
CA PHE A 26 26.23 10.83 5.84
C PHE A 26 27.33 11.14 4.81
N GLY A 27 27.12 12.13 3.93
CA GLY A 27 28.11 12.61 2.96
C GLY A 27 27.60 12.65 1.52
N GLU A 28 28.38 13.31 0.66
CA GLU A 28 28.13 13.46 -0.78
C GLU A 28 28.70 12.28 -1.57
N VAL A 29 27.92 11.80 -2.54
CA VAL A 29 28.26 10.67 -3.40
C VAL A 29 28.66 11.20 -4.77
N ARG A 30 29.91 10.95 -5.13
CA ARG A 30 30.49 11.41 -6.39
C ARG A 30 29.88 10.73 -7.60
N SER A 31 29.44 9.48 -7.46
CA SER A 31 28.86 8.72 -8.57
C SER A 31 27.35 8.89 -8.68
N ARG A 32 26.89 9.39 -9.83
CA ARG A 32 25.45 9.56 -10.10
C ARG A 32 24.74 8.25 -10.41
N GLY A 33 25.48 7.22 -10.84
CA GLY A 33 24.93 5.89 -11.13
C GLY A 33 24.40 5.15 -9.88
N LEU A 34 24.75 5.62 -8.68
CA LEU A 34 24.35 5.03 -7.40
C LEU A 34 23.03 5.61 -6.84
N LEU A 35 22.37 6.52 -7.56
CA LEU A 35 21.12 7.14 -7.10
C LEU A 35 20.04 6.09 -6.83
N GLY A 36 19.48 6.10 -5.63
CA GLY A 36 18.45 5.15 -5.19
C GLY A 36 18.99 3.87 -4.54
N ASP A 37 20.31 3.66 -4.53
CA ASP A 37 20.94 2.51 -3.90
C ASP A 37 20.78 2.53 -2.38
N PHE A 38 20.58 1.33 -1.79
CA PHE A 38 20.45 1.15 -0.35
C PHE A 38 21.82 1.07 0.32
N VAL A 39 21.93 1.75 1.46
CA VAL A 39 23.14 1.84 2.27
C VAL A 39 22.86 1.35 3.67
N ARG A 40 23.85 0.77 4.36
CA ARG A 40 23.71 0.49 5.79
C ARG A 40 23.83 1.81 6.57
N CYS A 41 22.87 2.09 7.44
CA CYS A 41 22.94 3.28 8.30
C CYS A 41 24.04 3.10 9.38
N PRO A 42 25.00 4.04 9.52
CA PRO A 42 26.03 3.99 10.57
C PRO A 42 25.47 4.07 11.99
N ASN A 43 24.38 4.80 12.17
CA ASN A 43 23.76 5.02 13.48
C ASN A 43 22.79 3.91 13.89
N GLN A 44 22.65 2.84 13.09
CA GLN A 44 21.76 1.73 13.43
C GLN A 44 22.36 0.89 14.56
N LYS A 45 21.63 0.81 15.68
CA LYS A 45 22.00 -0.09 16.79
C LYS A 45 21.76 -1.56 16.42
N PRO A 46 22.54 -2.53 16.94
CA PRO A 46 22.42 -3.95 16.61
C PRO A 46 21.05 -4.56 16.92
N GLU A 47 20.38 -4.03 17.93
CA GLU A 47 19.07 -4.49 18.40
C GLU A 47 17.90 -3.89 17.60
N GLU A 48 18.17 -2.85 16.80
CA GLU A 48 17.16 -2.17 16.00
C GLU A 48 17.03 -2.79 14.60
N LYS A 49 15.78 -2.84 14.11
CA LYS A 49 15.51 -3.23 12.71
C LYS A 49 16.16 -2.27 11.73
N THR A 50 16.49 -2.78 10.54
CA THR A 50 17.24 -2.08 9.50
C THR A 50 16.66 -0.70 9.19
N HIS A 51 17.50 0.32 9.30
CA HIS A 51 17.15 1.68 8.90
C HIS A 51 17.04 1.75 7.36
N VAL A 52 16.12 2.56 6.84
CA VAL A 52 16.03 2.84 5.40
C VAL A 52 16.97 4.01 5.08
N CYS A 53 18.15 3.70 4.56
CA CYS A 53 19.16 4.68 4.16
C CYS A 53 19.46 4.52 2.65
N ARG A 54 19.45 5.65 1.92
CA ARG A 54 19.59 5.67 0.46
C ARG A 54 20.46 6.82 -0.02
N VAL A 55 21.01 6.65 -1.23
CA VAL A 55 21.57 7.76 -2.01
C VAL A 55 20.44 8.54 -2.68
N ILE A 56 20.27 9.81 -2.33
CA ILE A 56 19.15 10.67 -2.78
C ILE A 56 19.64 12.00 -3.34
N LYS A 57 18.76 12.71 -4.05
CA LYS A 57 18.97 14.13 -4.36
C LYS A 57 18.62 14.97 -3.12
N PRO A 58 19.48 15.94 -2.71
CA PRO A 58 19.22 16.80 -1.56
C PRO A 58 17.88 17.53 -1.67
N ASN A 59 17.25 17.83 -0.53
CA ASN A 59 15.93 18.48 -0.39
C ASN A 59 14.74 17.67 -0.97
N SER A 60 14.78 17.33 -2.25
CA SER A 60 13.69 16.63 -2.95
C SER A 60 13.53 15.17 -2.50
N GLY A 61 14.63 14.48 -2.20
CA GLY A 61 14.62 13.06 -1.83
C GLY A 61 14.43 12.79 -0.34
N GLU A 62 14.65 13.79 0.51
CA GLU A 62 14.60 13.64 1.98
C GLU A 62 13.18 13.32 2.45
N PHE A 63 12.19 14.06 1.93
CA PHE A 63 10.77 13.80 2.20
C PHE A 63 10.38 12.37 1.86
N TRP A 64 10.77 11.89 0.67
CA TRP A 64 10.46 10.54 0.22
C TRP A 64 11.19 9.47 1.03
N ALA A 65 12.45 9.70 1.39
CA ALA A 65 13.19 8.79 2.26
C ALA A 65 12.57 8.70 3.68
N ILE A 66 12.07 9.83 4.22
CA ILE A 66 11.30 9.84 5.46
C ILE A 66 10.02 9.00 5.30
N LEU A 67 9.24 9.25 4.24
CA LEU A 67 7.99 8.51 3.98
C LEU A 67 8.23 7.00 3.82
N GLU A 68 9.28 6.59 3.09
CA GLU A 68 9.69 5.20 2.99
C GLU A 68 10.05 4.61 4.36
N SER A 69 10.76 5.35 5.21
CA SER A 69 11.07 4.89 6.56
C SER A 69 9.81 4.68 7.41
N TRP A 70 8.77 5.50 7.23
CA TRP A 70 7.48 5.33 7.91
C TRP A 70 6.76 4.09 7.45
N PHE A 71 6.68 3.85 6.14
CA PHE A 71 6.04 2.64 5.62
C PHE A 71 6.80 1.38 6.04
N TYR A 72 8.13 1.39 6.00
CA TYR A 72 8.94 0.27 6.49
C TYR A 72 8.74 0.04 8.00
N ARG A 73 8.63 1.12 8.78
CA ARG A 73 8.33 1.03 10.21
C ARG A 73 6.94 0.47 10.46
N TYR A 74 5.93 0.91 9.70
CA TYR A 74 4.60 0.32 9.76
C TYR A 74 4.68 -1.17 9.46
N GLU A 75 5.24 -1.57 8.34
CA GLU A 75 5.36 -2.98 7.94
C GLU A 75 6.11 -3.83 8.97
N SER A 76 7.16 -3.27 9.58
CA SER A 76 8.02 -4.03 10.49
C SER A 76 7.54 -4.01 11.96
N GLU A 77 6.98 -2.93 12.47
CA GLU A 77 6.64 -2.76 13.90
C GLU A 77 5.14 -2.82 14.18
N TYR A 78 4.31 -2.30 13.26
CA TYR A 78 2.89 -2.08 13.51
C TYR A 78 1.97 -3.04 12.74
N SER A 79 2.36 -3.40 11.51
CA SER A 79 1.55 -4.24 10.65
C SER A 79 1.35 -5.59 11.33
N PRO A 80 0.10 -6.04 11.47
CA PRO A 80 -0.22 -7.35 12.02
C PRO A 80 0.47 -8.50 11.28
N LEU A 81 0.82 -8.32 10.00
CA LEU A 81 1.56 -9.29 9.16
C LEU A 81 2.90 -9.74 9.77
N ARG A 82 3.61 -8.86 10.48
CA ARG A 82 4.96 -9.14 11.02
C ARG A 82 5.09 -8.91 12.51
N ARG A 83 4.06 -8.33 13.15
CA ARG A 83 4.04 -8.11 14.60
C ARG A 83 3.76 -9.44 15.31
N ASN A 84 4.58 -9.74 16.31
CA ASN A 84 4.45 -10.94 17.14
C ASN A 84 3.27 -10.77 18.12
N TRP A 85 2.04 -10.91 17.64
CA TRP A 85 0.87 -10.93 18.51
C TRP A 85 0.88 -12.22 19.34
N PHE A 86 0.87 -12.08 20.67
CA PHE A 86 0.79 -13.20 21.63
C PHE A 86 1.89 -14.27 21.53
N GLY A 87 3.09 -13.93 21.06
CA GLY A 87 4.19 -14.88 20.92
C GLY A 87 4.12 -15.77 19.66
N PHE A 88 3.06 -15.63 18.84
CA PHE A 88 2.98 -16.28 17.54
C PHE A 88 3.77 -15.49 16.49
N ARG A 89 4.97 -15.98 16.17
CA ARG A 89 5.70 -15.50 14.99
C ARG A 89 5.00 -16.02 13.73
N PHE A 90 4.32 -15.13 12.99
CA PHE A 90 3.82 -15.39 11.63
C PHE A 90 4.95 -15.58 10.58
N ASN A 91 6.15 -15.97 11.01
CA ASN A 91 7.33 -16.19 10.16
C ASN A 91 6.99 -17.18 9.03
N GLY A 92 6.79 -16.64 7.83
CA GLY A 92 6.56 -17.40 6.59
C GLY A 92 5.09 -17.69 6.24
N ARG A 93 4.13 -17.52 7.16
CA ARG A 93 2.71 -17.87 6.93
C ARG A 93 1.83 -16.67 6.53
N VAL A 94 2.29 -15.88 5.57
CA VAL A 94 1.52 -14.73 5.03
C VAL A 94 0.12 -15.16 4.57
N GLY A 95 0.01 -16.34 3.92
CA GLY A 95 -1.28 -16.89 3.52
C GLY A 95 -2.26 -17.12 4.68
N LEU A 96 -1.80 -17.62 5.84
CA LEU A 96 -2.67 -17.82 7.01
C LEU A 96 -3.20 -16.49 7.54
N TYR A 97 -2.35 -15.45 7.59
CA TYR A 97 -2.79 -14.13 7.99
C TYR A 97 -3.84 -13.58 7.03
N ASN A 98 -3.62 -13.73 5.72
CA ASN A 98 -4.58 -13.29 4.72
C ASN A 98 -5.92 -14.05 4.86
N MET A 99 -5.90 -15.34 5.18
CA MET A 99 -7.12 -16.07 5.54
C MET A 99 -7.79 -15.52 6.80
N LEU A 100 -7.05 -15.26 7.87
CA LEU A 100 -7.60 -14.67 9.11
C LEU A 100 -8.21 -13.28 8.87
N ARG A 101 -7.57 -12.45 8.05
CA ARG A 101 -8.09 -11.15 7.63
C ARG A 101 -9.38 -11.30 6.84
N THR A 102 -9.45 -12.23 5.89
CA THR A 102 -10.69 -12.56 5.18
C THR A 102 -11.79 -13.00 6.15
N LEU A 103 -11.47 -13.90 7.09
CA LEU A 103 -12.44 -14.35 8.10
C LEU A 103 -12.93 -13.19 8.98
N ALA A 104 -12.06 -12.25 9.33
CA ALA A 104 -12.45 -11.05 10.08
C ALA A 104 -13.40 -10.14 9.27
N ILE A 105 -13.16 -9.96 7.97
CA ILE A 105 -14.07 -9.20 7.08
C ILE A 105 -15.43 -9.90 6.99
N LEU A 106 -15.43 -11.22 6.79
CA LEU A 106 -16.67 -12.01 6.72
C LEU A 106 -17.42 -12.00 8.05
N LEU A 107 -16.71 -12.02 9.18
CA LEU A 107 -17.30 -11.86 10.51
C LEU A 107 -17.93 -10.47 10.66
N CYS A 108 -17.26 -9.41 10.20
CA CYS A 108 -17.84 -8.06 10.21
C CYS A 108 -19.14 -8.01 9.39
N ALA A 109 -19.16 -8.61 8.19
CA ALA A 109 -20.37 -8.71 7.38
C ALA A 109 -21.50 -9.47 8.10
N ALA A 110 -21.18 -10.62 8.71
CA ALA A 110 -22.13 -11.43 9.46
C ALA A 110 -22.70 -10.67 10.68
N LEU A 111 -21.86 -9.93 11.40
CA LEU A 111 -22.29 -9.10 12.53
C LEU A 111 -23.22 -7.97 12.09
N VAL A 112 -22.93 -7.32 10.95
CA VAL A 112 -23.82 -6.29 10.39
C VAL A 112 -25.15 -6.91 9.96
N HIS A 113 -25.12 -8.10 9.34
CA HIS A 113 -26.33 -8.82 8.94
C HIS A 113 -27.20 -9.16 10.16
N TYR A 114 -26.58 -9.74 11.19
CA TYR A 114 -27.24 -10.02 12.46
C TYR A 114 -27.80 -8.76 13.12
N ALA A 115 -27.06 -7.64 13.07
CA ALA A 115 -27.51 -6.35 13.59
C ALA A 115 -28.82 -5.88 12.93
N TYR A 116 -28.94 -5.99 11.60
CA TYR A 116 -30.18 -5.68 10.90
C TYR A 116 -31.30 -6.69 11.21
N ALA A 117 -31.00 -7.99 11.22
CA ALA A 117 -31.99 -9.03 11.46
C ALA A 117 -32.64 -8.90 12.85
N SER A 118 -31.85 -8.52 13.85
CA SER A 118 -32.32 -8.31 15.22
C SER A 118 -32.75 -6.85 15.51
N SER A 119 -32.81 -5.99 14.50
CA SER A 119 -33.19 -4.58 14.63
C SER A 119 -32.39 -3.80 15.70
N PHE A 120 -31.10 -4.11 15.83
CA PHE A 120 -30.21 -3.40 16.74
C PHE A 120 -30.02 -1.94 16.31
N PRO A 121 -29.73 -1.04 17.26
CA PRO A 121 -29.48 0.36 16.96
C PRO A 121 -28.21 0.55 16.10
N ASN A 122 -28.21 1.63 15.32
CA ASN A 122 -27.21 1.93 14.30
C ASN A 122 -25.75 1.91 14.79
N TRP A 123 -25.50 2.26 16.07
CA TRP A 123 -24.16 2.31 16.65
C TRP A 123 -23.47 0.94 16.71
N VAL A 124 -24.22 -0.16 16.77
CA VAL A 124 -23.67 -1.53 16.78
C VAL A 124 -22.91 -1.81 15.49
N ARG A 125 -23.32 -1.19 14.37
CA ARG A 125 -22.67 -1.34 13.05
C ARG A 125 -21.36 -0.53 12.92
N VAL A 126 -21.10 0.42 13.83
CA VAL A 126 -19.89 1.24 13.82
C VAL A 126 -18.66 0.39 14.13
N VAL A 127 -18.77 -0.58 15.04
CA VAL A 127 -17.64 -1.45 15.40
C VAL A 127 -17.16 -2.29 14.20
N PRO A 128 -18.02 -3.06 13.50
CA PRO A 128 -17.64 -3.73 12.26
C PRO A 128 -17.07 -2.78 11.20
N ALA A 129 -17.62 -1.57 11.06
CA ALA A 129 -17.10 -0.57 10.13
C ALA A 129 -15.68 -0.10 10.51
N LEU A 130 -15.40 0.18 11.78
CA LEU A 130 -14.05 0.57 12.23
C LEU A 130 -13.03 -0.56 12.03
N VAL A 131 -13.43 -1.82 12.27
CA VAL A 131 -12.58 -2.98 12.02
C VAL A 131 -12.29 -3.13 10.52
N ALA A 132 -13.31 -3.05 9.67
CA ALA A 132 -13.13 -3.10 8.22
C ALA A 132 -12.25 -1.93 7.71
N PHE A 133 -12.36 -0.75 8.32
CA PHE A 133 -11.50 0.40 8.00
C PHE A 133 -10.04 0.17 8.40
N ALA A 134 -9.78 -0.36 9.60
CA ALA A 134 -8.41 -0.70 10.00
C ALA A 134 -7.80 -1.76 9.07
N ILE A 135 -8.59 -2.76 8.66
CA ILE A 135 -8.18 -3.78 7.68
C ILE A 135 -7.89 -3.16 6.32
N LEU A 136 -8.74 -2.24 5.83
CA LEU A 136 -8.53 -1.52 4.58
C LEU A 136 -7.22 -0.72 4.59
N ILE A 137 -6.94 0.01 5.67
CA ILE A 137 -5.69 0.77 5.81
C ILE A 137 -4.48 -0.17 5.80
N ASP A 138 -4.54 -1.31 6.51
CA ASP A 138 -3.46 -2.29 6.47
C ASP A 138 -3.26 -2.88 5.07
N ILE A 139 -4.34 -3.20 4.34
CA ILE A 139 -4.28 -3.64 2.93
C ILE A 139 -3.58 -2.60 2.06
N LEU A 140 -3.96 -1.33 2.14
CA LEU A 140 -3.37 -0.27 1.33
C LEU A 140 -1.90 -0.07 1.67
N VAL A 141 -1.55 0.04 2.95
CA VAL A 141 -0.17 0.30 3.38
C VAL A 141 0.75 -0.88 3.06
N SER A 142 0.30 -2.12 3.30
CA SER A 142 1.10 -3.32 3.01
C SER A 142 1.41 -3.46 1.53
N ASN A 143 0.40 -3.31 0.66
CA ASN A 143 0.60 -3.44 -0.79
C ASN A 143 1.41 -2.27 -1.37
N SER A 144 1.25 -1.07 -0.83
CA SER A 144 2.07 0.10 -1.20
C SER A 144 3.54 -0.12 -0.85
N SER A 145 3.83 -0.66 0.34
CA SER A 145 5.21 -0.95 0.76
C SER A 145 5.90 -1.93 -0.19
N VAL A 146 5.18 -2.96 -0.64
CA VAL A 146 5.73 -3.96 -1.56
C VAL A 146 6.17 -3.30 -2.87
N VAL A 147 5.33 -2.46 -3.47
CA VAL A 147 5.65 -1.82 -4.76
C VAL A 147 6.76 -0.77 -4.63
N PHE A 148 6.68 0.11 -3.63
CA PHE A 148 7.55 1.29 -3.58
C PHE A 148 8.86 1.07 -2.81
N ILE A 149 8.82 0.36 -1.68
CA ILE A 149 9.98 0.16 -0.82
C ILE A 149 10.71 -1.11 -1.21
N SER A 150 10.00 -2.23 -1.22
CA SER A 150 10.68 -3.51 -1.35
C SER A 150 11.30 -3.64 -2.74
N ARG A 151 10.63 -3.14 -3.80
CA ARG A 151 10.98 -3.19 -5.24
C ARG A 151 11.41 -4.56 -5.80
N PHE A 152 11.68 -5.52 -4.93
CA PHE A 152 12.19 -6.86 -5.15
C PHE A 152 11.52 -7.74 -4.11
N SER A 153 10.40 -8.32 -4.49
CA SER A 153 9.75 -9.36 -3.71
C SER A 153 10.64 -10.59 -3.58
N ALA A 154 10.69 -11.22 -2.41
CA ALA A 154 11.41 -12.49 -2.21
C ALA A 154 10.99 -13.58 -3.23
N SER A 155 9.75 -13.50 -3.73
CA SER A 155 9.34 -14.10 -5.00
C SER A 155 8.26 -13.26 -5.66
N ALA A 156 8.48 -12.89 -6.93
CA ALA A 156 7.57 -12.07 -7.73
C ALA A 156 6.18 -12.67 -7.84
N PHE A 157 6.12 -13.97 -8.14
CA PHE A 157 4.87 -14.72 -8.21
C PHE A 157 4.05 -14.60 -6.92
N ARG A 158 4.69 -14.80 -5.76
CA ARG A 158 4.00 -14.68 -4.47
C ARG A 158 3.42 -13.29 -4.28
N SER A 159 4.19 -12.24 -4.54
CA SER A 159 3.74 -10.87 -4.26
C SER A 159 2.59 -10.45 -5.16
N THR A 160 2.61 -10.83 -6.44
CA THR A 160 1.48 -10.60 -7.35
C THR A 160 0.21 -11.29 -6.87
N PHE A 161 0.30 -12.56 -6.44
CA PHE A 161 -0.84 -13.29 -5.89
C PHE A 161 -1.39 -12.62 -4.62
N GLU A 162 -0.52 -12.18 -3.72
CA GLU A 162 -0.94 -11.49 -2.49
C GLU A 162 -1.60 -10.13 -2.81
N MET A 163 -1.14 -9.40 -3.84
CA MET A 163 -1.78 -8.16 -4.29
C MET A 163 -3.17 -8.40 -4.86
N ILE A 164 -3.34 -9.42 -5.71
CA ILE A 164 -4.64 -9.81 -6.26
C ILE A 164 -5.60 -10.23 -5.14
N PHE A 165 -5.13 -11.06 -4.20
CA PHE A 165 -5.93 -11.46 -3.04
C PHE A 165 -6.29 -10.27 -2.15
N GLY A 166 -5.35 -9.34 -1.94
CA GLY A 166 -5.60 -8.08 -1.25
C GLY A 166 -6.64 -7.20 -1.94
N TYR A 167 -6.70 -7.22 -3.29
CA TYR A 167 -7.73 -6.50 -4.04
C TYR A 167 -9.13 -7.08 -3.82
N LEU A 168 -9.24 -8.41 -3.77
CA LEU A 168 -10.51 -9.07 -3.43
C LEU A 168 -10.94 -8.72 -2.01
N GLN A 169 -10.02 -8.67 -1.04
CA GLN A 169 -10.33 -8.24 0.32
C GLN A 169 -10.69 -6.75 0.42
N PHE A 170 -10.04 -5.89 -0.37
CA PHE A 170 -10.42 -4.49 -0.51
C PHE A 170 -11.88 -4.36 -0.96
N ILE A 171 -12.29 -5.13 -1.98
CA ILE A 171 -13.67 -5.18 -2.46
C ILE A 171 -14.62 -5.62 -1.34
N LEU A 172 -14.26 -6.67 -0.59
CA LEU A 172 -15.08 -7.14 0.54
C LEU A 172 -15.20 -6.11 1.67
N CYS A 173 -14.16 -5.33 1.97
CA CYS A 173 -14.22 -4.24 2.96
C CYS A 173 -15.24 -3.17 2.54
N PHE A 174 -15.23 -2.77 1.27
CA PHE A 174 -16.24 -1.85 0.75
C PHE A 174 -17.64 -2.47 0.74
N GLY A 175 -17.77 -3.77 0.48
CA GLY A 175 -19.03 -4.49 0.65
C GLY A 175 -19.58 -4.38 2.08
N VAL A 176 -18.72 -4.50 3.11
CA VAL A 176 -19.11 -4.26 4.50
C VAL A 176 -19.55 -2.80 4.71
N PHE A 177 -18.81 -1.81 4.20
CA PHE A 177 -19.20 -0.41 4.32
C PHE A 177 -20.56 -0.13 3.68
N TYR A 178 -20.77 -0.58 2.46
CA TYR A 178 -22.04 -0.39 1.77
C TYR A 178 -23.20 -1.06 2.49
N PHE A 179 -22.97 -2.25 3.05
CA PHE A 179 -23.99 -2.92 3.83
C PHE A 179 -24.26 -2.21 5.18
N CYS A 180 -23.25 -1.63 5.83
CA CYS A 180 -23.45 -0.77 7.01
C CYS A 180 -24.37 0.43 6.74
N TYR A 181 -24.37 0.94 5.50
CA TYR A 181 -25.16 2.09 5.05
C TYR A 181 -26.19 1.73 3.98
N LYS A 182 -26.74 0.51 4.04
CA LYS A 182 -27.64 -0.05 3.02
C LYS A 182 -28.85 0.86 2.70
N ASP A 183 -29.32 1.60 3.69
CA ASP A 183 -30.48 2.50 3.58
C ASP A 183 -30.18 3.75 2.72
N GLY A 184 -28.90 4.04 2.47
CA GLY A 184 -28.45 5.11 1.60
C GLY A 184 -28.29 4.70 0.13
N PHE A 185 -28.74 3.51 -0.25
CA PHE A 185 -28.72 3.01 -1.63
C PHE A 185 -30.14 2.84 -2.18
N VAL A 186 -30.25 2.96 -3.49
CA VAL A 186 -31.45 2.64 -4.28
C VAL A 186 -31.09 1.52 -5.25
N VAL A 187 -31.91 0.47 -5.24
CA VAL A 187 -31.80 -0.66 -6.18
C VAL A 187 -32.83 -0.45 -7.30
N ASN A 188 -32.35 -0.13 -8.50
CA ASN A 188 -33.14 0.19 -9.68
C ASN A 188 -33.47 -1.10 -10.45
N LEU A 189 -34.53 -1.81 -10.03
CA LEU A 189 -35.04 -2.96 -10.79
C LEU A 189 -36.05 -2.51 -11.84
N GLU A 190 -36.02 -3.14 -13.02
CA GLU A 190 -36.95 -2.92 -14.14
C GLU A 190 -38.44 -3.08 -13.77
N PHE A 191 -38.75 -3.67 -12.61
CA PHE A 191 -40.12 -3.96 -12.15
C PHE A 191 -40.60 -3.11 -10.96
N GLY A 192 -39.94 -1.98 -10.65
CA GLY A 192 -40.48 -0.95 -9.74
C GLY A 192 -40.62 -1.34 -8.26
N LYS A 193 -39.95 -2.41 -7.80
CA LYS A 193 -39.86 -2.77 -6.38
C LYS A 193 -38.55 -2.28 -5.79
N GLU A 194 -38.63 -1.35 -4.83
CA GLU A 194 -37.50 -1.00 -3.97
C GLU A 194 -37.23 -2.15 -2.98
N PHE A 195 -36.14 -2.89 -3.19
CA PHE A 195 -35.65 -3.86 -2.21
C PHE A 195 -34.55 -3.26 -1.35
N SER A 196 -34.47 -3.69 -0.09
CA SER A 196 -33.34 -3.34 0.77
C SER A 196 -32.09 -4.07 0.28
N LEU A 197 -31.00 -3.34 0.06
CA LEU A 197 -29.71 -3.89 -0.38
C LEU A 197 -29.25 -5.02 0.54
N SER A 198 -29.15 -6.24 -0.01
CA SER A 198 -28.57 -7.40 0.65
C SER A 198 -27.04 -7.31 0.70
N TYR A 199 -26.41 -8.15 1.53
CA TYR A 199 -24.95 -8.20 1.59
C TYR A 199 -24.32 -8.63 0.26
N PHE A 200 -24.93 -9.58 -0.46
CA PHE A 200 -24.42 -10.01 -1.76
C PHE A 200 -24.53 -8.91 -2.81
N GLU A 201 -25.61 -8.13 -2.80
CA GLU A 201 -25.75 -6.94 -3.67
C GLU A 201 -24.76 -5.84 -3.29
N ALA A 202 -24.45 -5.65 -2.01
CA ALA A 202 -23.41 -4.73 -1.56
C ALA A 202 -22.01 -5.12 -2.06
N VAL A 203 -21.68 -6.43 -2.01
CA VAL A 203 -20.42 -6.95 -2.56
C VAL A 203 -20.41 -6.83 -4.09
N TYR A 204 -21.51 -7.17 -4.76
CA TYR A 204 -21.66 -6.98 -6.21
C TYR A 204 -21.44 -5.52 -6.61
N PHE A 205 -22.08 -4.58 -5.93
CA PHE A 205 -21.91 -3.15 -6.20
C PHE A 205 -20.47 -2.71 -5.96
N SER A 206 -19.82 -3.23 -4.91
CA SER A 206 -18.38 -3.02 -4.69
C SER A 206 -17.51 -3.59 -5.81
N ILE A 207 -17.83 -4.77 -6.35
CA ILE A 207 -17.11 -5.34 -7.50
C ILE A 207 -17.26 -4.43 -8.71
N VAL A 208 -18.49 -4.09 -9.10
CA VAL A 208 -18.82 -3.27 -10.27
C VAL A 208 -18.22 -1.88 -10.18
N THR A 209 -18.15 -1.31 -8.97
CA THR A 209 -17.48 -0.03 -8.69
C THR A 209 -15.96 -0.18 -8.81
N ALA A 210 -15.37 -1.21 -8.18
CA ALA A 210 -13.92 -1.43 -8.20
C ALA A 210 -13.38 -1.74 -9.60
N THR A 211 -14.15 -2.47 -10.41
CA THR A 211 -13.81 -2.78 -11.80
C THR A 211 -14.22 -1.66 -12.76
N THR A 212 -14.74 -0.54 -12.26
CA THR A 212 -15.18 0.63 -13.03
C THR A 212 -16.24 0.30 -14.10
N LEU A 213 -17.02 -0.77 -13.91
CA LEU A 213 -18.08 -1.18 -14.83
C LEU A 213 -19.32 -0.28 -14.70
N GLY A 214 -19.73 0.01 -13.47
CA GLY A 214 -20.80 0.96 -13.17
C GLY A 214 -22.13 0.72 -13.89
N TYR A 215 -22.74 -0.47 -13.77
CA TYR A 215 -23.97 -0.82 -14.50
C TYR A 215 -25.19 0.07 -14.19
N GLY A 216 -25.22 0.75 -13.03
CA GLY A 216 -26.27 1.71 -12.66
C GLY A 216 -27.54 1.09 -12.06
N ASP A 217 -27.55 -0.22 -11.87
CA ASP A 217 -28.61 -1.00 -11.21
C ASP A 217 -28.67 -0.75 -9.69
N ILE A 218 -27.54 -0.43 -9.07
CA ILE A 218 -27.46 0.04 -7.68
C ILE A 218 -26.80 1.41 -7.68
N SER A 219 -27.42 2.38 -6.99
CA SER A 219 -26.91 3.75 -6.94
C SER A 219 -27.07 4.38 -5.56
N PRO A 220 -26.18 5.29 -5.16
CA PRO A 220 -26.35 6.04 -3.92
C PRO A 220 -27.59 6.94 -4.00
N ARG A 221 -28.40 6.94 -2.95
CA ARG A 221 -29.60 7.78 -2.86
C ARG A 221 -29.22 9.27 -2.87
N ASN A 222 -29.96 10.07 -3.64
CA ASN A 222 -29.78 11.52 -3.67
C ASN A 222 -29.88 12.11 -2.25
N GLY A 223 -28.91 12.95 -1.87
CA GLY A 223 -28.83 13.57 -0.54
C GLY A 223 -28.05 12.77 0.51
N HIS A 224 -27.69 11.50 0.24
CA HIS A 224 -26.82 10.71 1.14
C HIS A 224 -25.33 10.95 0.82
N TRP A 225 -24.83 12.13 1.19
CA TRP A 225 -23.45 12.56 0.92
C TRP A 225 -22.37 11.58 1.40
N LEU A 226 -22.61 10.89 2.53
CA LEU A 226 -21.66 9.92 3.09
C LEU A 226 -21.46 8.73 2.15
N VAL A 227 -22.55 8.16 1.64
CA VAL A 227 -22.50 7.03 0.72
C VAL A 227 -21.90 7.46 -0.62
N GLN A 228 -22.29 8.63 -1.13
CA GLN A 228 -21.70 9.21 -2.34
C GLN A 228 -20.18 9.39 -2.20
N SER A 229 -19.72 9.91 -1.05
CA SER A 229 -18.29 10.08 -0.77
C SER A 229 -17.56 8.73 -0.67
N MET A 230 -18.21 7.70 -0.11
CA MET A 230 -17.66 6.34 -0.06
C MET A 230 -17.49 5.75 -1.46
N VAL A 231 -18.47 5.91 -2.35
CA VAL A 231 -18.39 5.45 -3.74
C VAL A 231 -17.27 6.17 -4.49
N MET A 232 -17.20 7.50 -4.38
CA MET A 232 -16.12 8.28 -4.99
C MET A 232 -14.75 7.89 -4.43
N GLY A 233 -14.66 7.67 -3.11
CA GLY A 233 -13.45 7.19 -2.45
C GLY A 233 -13.04 5.80 -2.94
N GLN A 234 -13.99 4.87 -3.10
CA GLN A 234 -13.70 3.56 -3.66
C GLN A 234 -13.14 3.67 -5.08
N LEU A 235 -13.77 4.47 -5.95
CA LEU A 235 -13.31 4.64 -7.33
C LEU A 235 -11.85 5.12 -7.39
N MET A 236 -11.50 6.13 -6.59
CA MET A 236 -10.13 6.65 -6.52
C MET A 236 -9.15 5.60 -5.98
N LEU A 237 -9.52 4.91 -4.90
CA LEU A 237 -8.66 3.88 -4.30
C LEU A 237 -8.53 2.64 -5.19
N SER A 238 -9.56 2.26 -5.94
CA SER A 238 -9.54 1.15 -6.88
C SER A 238 -8.61 1.43 -8.06
N LEU A 239 -8.65 2.63 -8.63
CA LEU A 239 -7.70 3.06 -9.66
C LEU A 239 -6.26 3.03 -9.14
N TYR A 240 -6.04 3.56 -7.93
CA TYR A 240 -4.74 3.51 -7.26
C TYR A 240 -4.26 2.06 -7.05
N TYR A 241 -5.13 1.18 -6.57
CA TYR A 241 -4.79 -0.21 -6.33
C TYR A 241 -4.51 -0.97 -7.64
N GLY A 242 -5.26 -0.66 -8.71
CA GLY A 242 -4.97 -1.16 -10.05
C GLY A 242 -3.55 -0.79 -10.50
N ALA A 243 -3.12 0.45 -10.25
CA ALA A 243 -1.75 0.89 -10.53
C ALA A 243 -0.70 0.15 -9.69
N ILE A 244 -0.98 -0.17 -8.42
CA ILE A 244 -0.12 -1.02 -7.58
C ILE A 244 0.07 -2.39 -8.22
N ILE A 245 -1.01 -3.05 -8.64
CA ILE A 245 -0.95 -4.39 -9.26
C ILE A 245 -0.12 -4.32 -10.55
N LEU A 246 -0.39 -3.35 -11.43
CA LEU A 246 0.35 -3.17 -12.68
C LEU A 246 1.83 -2.90 -12.42
N GLY A 247 2.15 -2.05 -11.44
CA GLY A 247 3.53 -1.76 -11.04
C GLY A 247 4.26 -2.99 -10.51
N GLY A 248 3.59 -3.81 -9.69
CA GLY A 248 4.13 -5.08 -9.21
C GLY A 248 4.43 -6.08 -10.34
N VAL A 249 3.49 -6.22 -11.29
CA VAL A 249 3.67 -7.09 -12.46
C VAL A 249 4.78 -6.56 -13.38
N ALA A 250 4.83 -5.26 -13.63
CA ALA A 250 5.87 -4.64 -14.45
C ALA A 250 7.27 -4.79 -13.81
N SER A 251 7.36 -4.67 -12.48
CA SER A 251 8.61 -4.90 -11.75
C SER A 251 9.12 -6.33 -11.91
N TRP A 252 8.21 -7.30 -11.97
CA TRP A 252 8.56 -8.69 -12.24
C TRP A 252 9.04 -8.92 -13.67
N ILE A 253 8.33 -8.38 -14.66
CA ILE A 253 8.70 -8.53 -16.08
C ILE A 253 10.08 -7.94 -16.35
N ASN A 254 10.39 -6.81 -15.73
CA ASN A 254 11.65 -6.11 -15.92
C ASN A 254 12.77 -6.58 -14.98
N GLU A 255 12.56 -7.64 -14.19
CA GLU A 255 13.58 -8.15 -13.28
C GLU A 255 14.78 -8.67 -14.09
N PRO A 256 15.94 -7.98 -14.08
CA PRO A 256 17.05 -8.38 -14.92
C PRO A 256 17.63 -9.67 -14.35
N LYS A 257 17.66 -10.74 -15.17
CA LYS A 257 18.15 -12.08 -14.79
C LYS A 257 19.58 -12.12 -14.20
N HIS A 258 20.33 -11.02 -14.31
CA HIS A 258 21.73 -10.89 -13.88
C HIS A 258 21.92 -10.09 -12.58
N LEU A 259 20.89 -9.44 -12.03
CA LEU A 259 20.99 -8.78 -10.73
C LEU A 259 20.94 -9.83 -9.63
N LYS A 260 22.10 -10.14 -9.05
CA LYS A 260 22.28 -11.14 -8.00
C LYS A 260 21.31 -10.89 -6.83
N PRO A 261 20.65 -11.93 -6.31
CA PRO A 261 19.80 -11.83 -5.14
C PRO A 261 20.69 -11.48 -3.93
N PHE A 262 20.23 -10.53 -3.10
CA PHE A 262 20.97 -9.93 -1.99
C PHE A 262 22.17 -9.08 -2.42
N ARG A 263 21.89 -7.84 -2.87
CA ARG A 263 22.89 -6.78 -2.78
C ARG A 263 23.24 -6.62 -1.29
N LYS A 264 24.45 -7.05 -0.90
CA LYS A 264 25.00 -6.77 0.42
C LYS A 264 24.83 -5.27 0.64
N LEU A 265 24.12 -4.88 1.71
CA LEU A 265 24.05 -3.47 2.10
C LEU A 265 25.48 -2.96 2.19
N HIS A 266 25.84 -2.01 1.33
CA HIS A 266 27.19 -1.48 1.32
C HIS A 266 27.36 -0.57 2.55
N PRO A 267 28.50 -0.66 3.25
CA PRO A 267 28.94 0.37 4.18
C PRO A 267 28.92 1.74 3.49
N VAL A 268 28.67 2.80 4.26
CA VAL A 268 28.68 4.18 3.77
C VAL A 268 30.02 4.50 3.10
N GLU A 269 31.12 4.02 3.70
CA GLU A 269 32.48 4.27 3.27
C GLU A 269 32.77 3.70 1.87
N ASP A 270 32.18 2.55 1.54
CA ASP A 270 32.34 1.91 0.23
C ASP A 270 31.66 2.72 -0.87
N ILE A 271 30.52 3.34 -0.58
CA ILE A 271 29.77 4.15 -1.54
C ILE A 271 30.43 5.50 -1.75
N LEU A 272 30.89 6.15 -0.68
CA LEU A 272 31.57 7.46 -0.78
C LEU A 272 32.88 7.39 -1.58
N ARG A 273 33.53 6.22 -1.63
CA ARG A 273 34.79 6.02 -2.36
C ARG A 273 34.63 5.76 -3.86
N ARG A 274 33.45 5.32 -4.31
CA ARG A 274 33.20 4.98 -5.73
C ARG A 274 33.16 6.22 -6.60
N LYS A 275 33.84 6.16 -7.75
CA LYS A 275 33.80 7.18 -8.81
C LYS A 275 32.98 6.69 -10.00
N ASP A 276 32.45 7.61 -10.79
CA ASP A 276 31.78 7.28 -12.04
C ASP A 276 32.74 6.54 -12.99
N GLY A 277 32.33 5.34 -13.45
CA GLY A 277 33.10 4.50 -14.39
C GLY A 277 33.76 3.25 -13.80
N GLU A 278 33.70 3.01 -12.49
CA GLU A 278 34.12 1.75 -11.86
C GLU A 278 32.92 0.78 -11.80
N GLU A 279 32.65 0.07 -12.90
CA GLU A 279 31.65 -1.01 -12.93
C GLU A 279 32.12 -2.24 -12.13
N GLY A 280 31.20 -2.84 -11.36
CA GLY A 280 31.37 -4.12 -10.69
C GLY A 280 30.04 -4.85 -10.53
#